data_AF-A0A0B4CHN1-F1
#
_entry.id   AF-A0A0B4CHN1-F1
#
_cell.length_a   1.000
_cell.length_b   1.000
_cell.length_c   1.000
_cell.angle_alpha   90.00
_cell.angle_beta   90.00
_cell.angle_gamma   90.00
#
_symmetry.space_group_name_H-M   'P 1'
#
loop_
_entity.id
_entity.type
_entity.pdbx_description
1 polymer ?
#
loop_
_entity_poly.entity_id
_entity_poly.type
_entity_poly.pdbx_seq_one_letter_code
_entity_poly.pdbx_strand_id
1 'polypeptide(L)'
;MRGYLRKIRKTRPHETILERARKRARRQGFPYTLRRQDIALPARCPVLGIPLRVGQSRSPASPSLDRIDPGQGYVPGNVRVISDHANKLKGNRRLADIRSMSLKGPLARRAKYQAVAAYMEREALLVEVRQKAAQEPRPDNPWQVIADFLEQRFRHFSV
;
A
#
# COMPACT_ATOMS: atom_id res chain seq x y z
N MET A 1 -30.94 0.98 1.75
CA MET A 1 -29.58 0.52 2.16
C MET A 1 -28.41 1.04 1.30
N ARG A 2 -28.46 0.98 -0.05
CA ARG A 2 -27.34 1.42 -0.92
C ARG A 2 -26.92 2.89 -0.75
N GLY A 3 -27.88 3.80 -0.49
CA GLY A 3 -27.61 5.23 -0.27
C GLY A 3 -26.85 5.55 1.03
N TYR A 4 -27.11 4.82 2.11
CA TYR A 4 -26.44 4.98 3.40
C TYR A 4 -24.95 4.59 3.32
N LEU A 5 -24.66 3.41 2.74
CA LEU A 5 -23.29 2.94 2.48
C LEU A 5 -22.52 3.88 1.52
N ARG A 6 -23.23 4.59 0.63
CA ARG A 6 -22.65 5.61 -0.25
C ARG A 6 -22.20 6.85 0.52
N LYS A 7 -23.02 7.34 1.46
CA LYS A 7 -22.69 8.49 2.31
C LYS A 7 -21.47 8.18 3.19
N ILE A 8 -21.45 7.00 3.82
CA ILE A 8 -20.33 6.54 4.67
C ILE A 8 -19.00 6.50 3.92
N ARG A 9 -18.97 6.00 2.67
CA ARG A 9 -17.72 5.94 1.89
C ARG A 9 -17.04 7.30 1.76
N LYS A 10 -17.83 8.35 1.57
CA LYS A 10 -17.33 9.72 1.42
C LYS A 10 -16.97 10.35 2.76
N THR A 11 -17.78 10.14 3.81
CA THR A 11 -17.57 10.77 5.11
C THR A 11 -16.58 10.04 6.01
N ARG A 12 -16.38 8.74 5.77
CA ARG A 12 -15.58 7.79 6.58
C ARG A 12 -14.80 6.82 5.68
N PRO A 13 -13.85 7.33 4.87
CA PRO A 13 -13.12 6.51 3.90
C PRO A 13 -12.19 5.49 4.57
N HIS A 14 -11.57 5.84 5.71
CA HIS A 14 -10.70 4.96 6.47
C HIS A 14 -11.45 3.71 6.95
N GLU A 15 -12.61 3.90 7.57
CA GLU A 15 -13.48 2.82 8.05
C GLU A 15 -13.90 1.90 6.91
N THR A 16 -14.26 2.48 5.77
CA THR A 16 -14.69 1.70 4.61
C THR A 16 -13.53 0.86 4.04
N ILE A 17 -12.31 1.42 4.00
CA ILE A 17 -11.11 0.69 3.54
C ILE A 17 -10.80 -0.47 4.49
N LEU A 18 -10.80 -0.22 5.80
CA LEU A 18 -10.55 -1.22 6.83
C LEU A 18 -11.60 -2.33 6.84
N GLU A 19 -12.89 -2.00 6.72
CA GLU A 19 -13.96 -2.99 6.67
C GLU A 19 -13.80 -3.93 5.45
N ARG A 20 -13.46 -3.37 4.29
CA ARG A 20 -13.17 -4.16 3.07
C ARG A 20 -11.93 -5.04 3.26
N ALA A 21 -10.87 -4.52 3.88
CA ALA A 21 -9.67 -5.27 4.18
C ALA A 21 -9.96 -6.43 5.14
N ARG A 22 -10.71 -6.20 6.22
CA ARG A 22 -11.13 -7.22 7.18
C ARG A 22 -11.94 -8.34 6.52
N LYS A 23 -12.89 -7.99 5.64
CA LYS A 23 -13.65 -8.99 4.85
C LYS A 23 -12.75 -9.81 3.92
N ARG A 24 -11.78 -9.17 3.25
CA ARG A 24 -10.80 -9.85 2.40
C ARG A 24 -9.90 -10.79 3.21
N ALA A 25 -9.41 -10.33 4.36
CA ALA A 25 -8.57 -11.11 5.27
C ALA A 25 -9.28 -12.40 5.71
N ARG A 26 -10.52 -12.28 6.22
CA ARG A 26 -11.34 -13.42 6.62
C ARG A 26 -11.56 -14.43 5.49
N ARG A 27 -11.89 -13.94 4.29
CA ARG A 27 -12.16 -14.81 3.13
C ARG A 27 -10.92 -15.56 2.66
N GLN A 28 -9.74 -14.98 2.84
CA GLN A 28 -8.48 -15.53 2.34
C GLN A 28 -7.59 -16.15 3.44
N GLY A 29 -8.07 -16.21 4.69
CA GLY A 29 -7.32 -16.77 5.81
C GLY A 29 -6.09 -15.96 6.24
N PHE A 30 -6.07 -14.65 6.00
CA PHE A 30 -4.93 -13.80 6.38
C PHE A 30 -5.11 -13.15 7.75
N PRO A 31 -4.02 -12.95 8.52
CA PRO A 31 -4.03 -12.13 9.73
C PRO A 31 -4.59 -10.72 9.49
N TYR A 32 -5.30 -10.19 10.48
CA TYR A 32 -5.82 -8.82 10.46
C TYR A 32 -5.69 -8.19 11.85
N THR A 33 -4.81 -7.21 12.00
CA THR A 33 -4.56 -6.48 13.26
C THR A 33 -4.58 -4.96 13.10
N LEU A 34 -4.94 -4.46 11.91
CA LEU A 34 -4.97 -3.03 11.62
C LEU A 34 -6.03 -2.25 12.40
N ARG A 35 -5.60 -1.10 12.91
CA ARG A 35 -6.43 -0.02 13.46
C ARG A 35 -6.44 1.17 12.50
N ARG A 36 -7.32 2.14 12.77
CA ARG A 36 -7.42 3.38 11.98
C ARG A 36 -6.09 4.12 11.86
N GLN A 37 -5.33 4.19 12.95
CA GLN A 37 -4.03 4.85 13.01
C GLN A 37 -2.89 4.08 12.33
N ASP A 38 -3.14 2.90 11.76
CA ASP A 38 -2.10 2.09 11.08
C ASP A 38 -2.13 2.28 9.56
N ILE A 39 -3.13 3.02 9.04
CA ILE A 39 -3.22 3.39 7.63
C ILE A 39 -3.18 4.92 7.48
N ALA A 40 -2.64 5.39 6.37
CA ALA A 40 -2.78 6.78 5.92
C ALA A 40 -3.50 6.78 4.57
N LEU A 41 -4.34 7.79 4.35
CA LEU A 41 -5.03 8.01 3.06
C LEU A 41 -4.38 9.22 2.36
N PRO A 42 -3.39 9.01 1.48
CA PRO A 42 -2.72 10.11 0.78
C PRO A 42 -3.66 10.72 -0.27
N ALA A 43 -3.46 12.01 -0.59
CA ALA A 43 -4.23 12.68 -1.64
C ALA A 43 -3.91 12.13 -3.04
N ARG A 44 -2.68 11.67 -3.26
CA ARG A 44 -2.21 11.08 -4.51
C ARG A 44 -1.70 9.65 -4.28
N CYS A 45 -1.84 8.81 -5.28
CA CYS A 45 -1.33 7.44 -5.24
C CYS A 45 0.20 7.46 -5.18
N PRO A 46 0.85 6.83 -4.19
CA PRO A 46 2.31 6.81 -4.06
C PRO A 46 3.02 5.99 -5.15
N VAL A 47 2.25 5.28 -5.99
CA VAL A 47 2.76 4.46 -7.10
C VAL A 47 2.61 5.22 -8.42
N LEU A 48 1.40 5.67 -8.75
CA LEU A 48 1.09 6.22 -10.07
C LEU A 48 0.98 7.75 -10.08
N GLY A 49 1.09 8.42 -8.93
CA GLY A 49 0.94 9.88 -8.81
C GLY A 49 -0.47 10.41 -9.08
N ILE A 50 -1.44 9.59 -9.46
CA ILE A 50 -2.81 10.04 -9.74
C ILE A 50 -3.56 10.43 -8.45
N PRO A 51 -4.44 11.44 -8.47
CA PRO A 51 -5.29 11.76 -7.33
C PRO A 51 -6.17 10.57 -6.92
N LEU A 52 -6.19 10.23 -5.63
CA LEU A 52 -7.10 9.21 -5.11
C LEU A 52 -8.49 9.82 -4.94
N ARG A 53 -9.52 9.13 -5.46
CA ARG A 53 -10.89 9.63 -5.45
C ARG A 53 -11.86 8.56 -4.95
N VAL A 54 -12.64 8.90 -3.93
CA VAL A 54 -13.76 8.06 -3.47
C VAL A 54 -15.00 8.41 -4.28
N GLY A 55 -15.20 7.67 -5.38
CA GLY A 55 -16.35 7.82 -6.27
C GLY A 55 -17.60 7.06 -5.79
N GLN A 56 -18.68 7.18 -6.56
CA GLN A 56 -19.90 6.38 -6.35
C GLN A 56 -19.67 4.91 -6.69
N SER A 57 -18.93 4.65 -7.78
CA SER A 57 -18.48 3.35 -8.25
C SER A 57 -16.97 3.20 -8.09
N ARG A 58 -16.48 1.95 -8.15
CA ARG A 58 -15.03 1.66 -8.15
C ARG A 58 -14.44 2.17 -9.47
N SER A 59 -13.36 2.92 -9.36
CA SER A 59 -12.61 3.45 -10.50
C SER A 59 -11.13 3.11 -10.36
N PRO A 60 -10.33 3.24 -11.44
CA PRO A 60 -8.87 3.10 -11.37
C PRO A 60 -8.20 3.97 -10.28
N ALA A 61 -8.80 5.13 -9.97
CA ALA A 61 -8.34 6.08 -8.96
C ALA A 61 -8.91 5.82 -7.55
N SER A 62 -9.74 4.80 -7.35
CA SER A 62 -10.27 4.47 -6.03
C SER A 62 -9.16 4.02 -5.08
N PRO A 63 -9.16 4.44 -3.81
CA PRO A 63 -8.18 3.98 -2.83
C PRO A 63 -8.37 2.47 -2.56
N SER A 64 -7.26 1.74 -2.54
CA SER A 64 -7.16 0.32 -2.26
C SER A 64 -6.04 0.09 -1.24
N LEU A 65 -6.30 -0.76 -0.25
CA LEU A 65 -5.28 -1.19 0.70
C LEU A 65 -4.46 -2.32 0.09
N ASP A 66 -3.21 -2.02 -0.25
CA ASP A 66 -2.17 -2.94 -0.71
C ASP A 66 -1.45 -3.57 0.48
N ARG A 67 -1.05 -4.83 0.31
CA ARG A 67 -0.16 -5.53 1.23
C ARG A 67 1.22 -5.52 0.61
N ILE A 68 2.21 -4.96 1.30
CA ILE A 68 3.58 -4.86 0.81
C ILE A 68 4.09 -6.28 0.52
N ASP A 69 4.08 -7.11 1.55
CA ASP A 69 4.21 -8.56 1.47
C ASP A 69 2.81 -9.21 1.48
N PRO A 70 2.38 -9.86 0.39
CA PRO A 70 1.09 -10.55 0.34
C PRO A 70 0.91 -11.65 1.41
N GLY A 71 2.00 -12.28 1.89
CA GLY A 71 1.97 -13.39 2.84
C GLY A 71 1.71 -12.98 4.29
N GLN A 72 2.14 -11.78 4.69
CA GLN A 72 2.02 -11.29 6.08
C GLN A 72 0.61 -10.80 6.44
N GLY A 73 -0.31 -10.71 5.48
CA GLY A 73 -1.68 -10.28 5.74
C GLY A 73 -1.82 -8.78 5.99
N TYR A 74 -2.82 -8.40 6.78
CA TYR A 74 -3.18 -7.01 7.07
C TYR A 74 -2.74 -6.63 8.47
N VAL A 75 -1.46 -6.29 8.61
CA VAL A 75 -0.83 -5.92 9.89
C VAL A 75 -0.12 -4.56 9.78
N PRO A 76 0.06 -3.82 10.89
CA PRO A 76 0.80 -2.56 10.89
C PRO A 76 2.18 -2.72 10.23
N GLY A 77 2.61 -1.72 9.45
CA GLY A 77 3.88 -1.75 8.74
C GLY A 77 3.91 -2.59 7.45
N ASN A 78 2.89 -3.44 7.19
CA ASN A 78 2.80 -4.25 5.97
C ASN A 78 1.74 -3.73 4.96
N VAL A 79 1.18 -2.54 5.16
CA VAL A 79 0.12 -2.02 4.29
C VAL A 79 0.32 -0.58 3.85
N ARG A 80 -0.16 -0.28 2.64
CA ARG A 80 -0.23 1.08 2.08
C ARG A 80 -1.56 1.30 1.38
N VAL A 81 -2.07 2.52 1.40
CA VAL A 81 -3.18 2.90 0.53
C VAL A 81 -2.62 3.39 -0.81
N ILE A 82 -2.93 2.65 -1.87
CA ILE A 82 -2.58 2.98 -3.26
C ILE A 82 -3.83 3.02 -4.13
N SER A 83 -3.70 3.38 -5.40
CA SER A 83 -4.84 3.34 -6.32
C SER A 83 -5.23 1.89 -6.67
N ASP A 84 -6.50 1.67 -6.95
CA ASP A 84 -7.02 0.38 -7.40
C ASP A 84 -6.25 -0.15 -8.62
N HIS A 85 -5.92 0.75 -9.53
CA HIS A 85 -5.14 0.44 -10.72
C HIS A 85 -3.73 -0.04 -10.37
N ALA A 86 -3.02 0.68 -9.51
CA ALA A 86 -1.70 0.27 -9.04
C ALA A 86 -1.75 -1.10 -8.34
N ASN A 87 -2.74 -1.30 -7.47
CA ASN A 87 -2.91 -2.55 -6.75
C ASN A 87 -3.20 -3.74 -7.68
N LYS A 88 -3.93 -3.52 -8.78
CA LYS A 88 -4.16 -4.54 -9.82
C LYS A 88 -2.90 -4.84 -10.64
N LEU A 89 -2.12 -3.81 -10.98
CA LEU A 89 -0.86 -3.98 -11.69
C LEU A 89 0.16 -4.75 -10.83
N LYS A 90 0.24 -4.45 -9.54
CA LYS A 90 1.07 -5.20 -8.58
C LYS A 90 0.56 -6.64 -8.42
N GLY A 91 -0.70 -6.83 -8.03
CA GLY A 91 -1.23 -8.15 -7.71
C GLY A 91 -0.44 -8.85 -6.60
N ASN A 92 -0.32 -10.17 -6.67
CA ASN A 92 0.53 -10.97 -5.78
C ASN A 92 1.89 -11.31 -6.42
N ARG A 93 2.33 -10.54 -7.43
CA ARG A 93 3.58 -10.80 -8.16
C ARG A 93 4.81 -10.46 -7.33
N ARG A 94 5.92 -11.13 -7.61
CA ARG A 94 7.24 -10.80 -7.05
C ARG A 94 7.81 -9.57 -7.75
N LEU A 95 8.76 -8.89 -7.09
CA LEU A 95 9.43 -7.72 -7.68
C LEU A 95 10.10 -8.07 -9.02
N ALA A 96 10.74 -9.24 -9.11
CA ALA A 96 11.38 -9.71 -10.34
C ALA A 96 10.37 -9.83 -11.51
N ASP A 97 9.16 -10.30 -11.25
CA ASP A 97 8.11 -10.42 -12.27
C ASP A 97 7.70 -9.02 -12.76
N ILE A 98 7.50 -8.07 -11.85
CA ILE A 98 7.13 -6.69 -12.20
C ILE A 98 8.25 -6.00 -12.99
N ARG A 99 9.52 -6.21 -12.62
CA ARG A 99 10.69 -5.74 -13.40
C ARG A 99 10.72 -6.36 -14.80
N SER A 100 10.42 -7.65 -14.92
CA SER A 100 10.32 -8.29 -16.24
C SER A 100 9.21 -7.65 -17.08
N MET A 101 8.03 -7.40 -16.49
CA MET A 101 6.92 -6.72 -17.18
C MET A 101 7.25 -5.26 -17.55
N SER A 102 8.05 -4.56 -16.75
CA SER A 102 8.47 -3.18 -17.03
C SER A 102 9.41 -3.08 -18.23
N LEU A 103 10.17 -4.13 -18.51
CA LEU A 103 11.12 -4.20 -19.63
C LEU A 103 10.50 -4.84 -20.88
N LYS A 104 9.78 -5.95 -20.70
CA LYS A 104 9.34 -6.84 -21.79
C LYS A 104 7.84 -6.78 -22.07
N GLY A 105 7.04 -6.22 -21.16
CA GLY A 105 5.58 -6.16 -21.30
C GLY A 105 5.11 -5.24 -22.44
N PRO A 106 3.78 -5.10 -22.65
CA PRO A 106 3.23 -4.20 -23.66
C PRO A 106 3.70 -2.75 -23.44
N LEU A 107 4.18 -2.09 -24.50
CA LEU A 107 4.75 -0.74 -24.45
C LEU A 107 3.84 0.25 -23.69
N ALA A 108 2.54 0.23 -23.97
CA ALA A 108 1.52 1.07 -23.33
C ALA A 108 1.39 0.90 -21.79
N ARG A 109 1.97 -0.16 -21.22
CA ARG A 109 1.94 -0.45 -19.78
C ARG A 109 3.32 -0.44 -19.12
N ARG A 110 4.42 -0.42 -19.87
CA ARG A 110 5.78 -0.48 -19.32
C ARG A 110 6.03 0.60 -18.28
N ALA A 111 5.72 1.86 -18.58
CA ALA A 111 5.87 2.98 -17.63
C ALA A 111 5.11 2.76 -16.31
N LYS A 112 3.92 2.15 -16.36
CA LYS A 112 3.15 1.83 -15.15
C LYS A 112 3.79 0.69 -14.35
N TYR A 113 4.33 -0.33 -15.02
CA TYR A 113 5.09 -1.39 -14.36
C TYR A 113 6.40 -0.89 -13.77
N GLN A 114 7.10 0.05 -14.44
CA GLN A 114 8.27 0.73 -13.89
C GLN A 114 7.92 1.44 -12.58
N ALA A 115 6.81 2.18 -12.56
CA ALA A 115 6.33 2.85 -11.35
C ALA A 115 5.98 1.87 -10.21
N VAL A 116 5.38 0.71 -10.54
CA VAL A 116 5.11 -0.36 -9.55
C VAL A 116 6.40 -1.00 -9.05
N ALA A 117 7.39 -1.23 -9.92
CA ALA A 117 8.70 -1.77 -9.53
C ALA A 117 9.40 -0.82 -8.55
N ALA A 118 9.48 0.47 -8.88
CA ALA A 118 10.09 1.49 -8.03
C ALA A 118 9.40 1.58 -6.66
N TYR A 119 8.06 1.49 -6.64
CA TYR A 119 7.31 1.40 -5.38
C TYR A 119 7.69 0.16 -4.55
N MET A 120 7.77 -1.01 -5.18
CA MET A 120 8.12 -2.25 -4.48
C MET A 120 9.56 -2.25 -3.96
N GLU A 121 10.50 -1.70 -4.73
CA GLU A 121 11.90 -1.52 -4.33
C GLU A 121 12.02 -0.58 -3.13
N ARG A 122 11.27 0.53 -3.16
CA ARG A 122 11.18 1.46 -2.05
C ARG A 122 10.68 0.79 -0.77
N GLU A 123 9.59 0.03 -0.83
CA GLU A 123 9.10 -0.67 0.37
C GLU A 123 10.05 -1.78 0.82
N ALA A 124 10.76 -2.45 -0.10
CA ALA A 124 11.79 -3.44 0.24
C ALA A 124 12.98 -2.83 1.00
N LEU A 125 13.41 -1.61 0.62
CA LEU A 125 14.44 -0.88 1.36
C LEU A 125 14.03 -0.66 2.82
N LEU A 126 12.79 -0.24 3.08
CA LEU A 126 12.31 -0.06 4.45
C LEU A 126 12.27 -1.38 5.23
N VAL A 127 11.93 -2.50 4.58
CA VAL A 127 11.98 -3.82 5.21
C VAL A 127 13.41 -4.17 5.63
N GLU A 128 14.39 -3.96 4.75
CA GLU A 128 15.81 -4.22 5.06
C GLU A 128 16.29 -3.34 6.23
N VAL A 129 15.99 -2.04 6.20
CA VAL A 129 16.38 -1.09 7.25
C VAL A 129 15.76 -1.51 8.60
N ARG A 130 14.50 -1.96 8.63
CA ARG A 130 13.86 -2.49 9.83
C ARG A 130 14.50 -3.77 10.34
N GLN A 131 14.94 -4.65 9.46
CA GLN A 131 15.65 -5.88 9.85
C GLN A 131 16.97 -5.54 10.53
N LYS A 132 17.74 -4.58 10.00
CA LYS A 132 18.97 -4.11 10.64
C LYS A 132 18.69 -3.44 11.99
N ALA A 133 17.63 -2.62 12.07
CA ALA A 133 17.20 -2.02 13.34
C ALA A 133 16.88 -3.08 14.41
N ALA A 134 16.19 -4.15 14.03
CA ALA A 134 15.82 -5.23 14.94
C ALA A 134 16.99 -6.08 15.43
N GLN A 135 18.09 -6.16 14.69
CA GLN A 135 19.31 -6.90 15.09
C GLN A 135 20.11 -6.16 16.17
N GLU A 136 19.97 -4.84 16.27
CA GLU A 136 20.66 -3.99 17.24
C GLU A 136 19.65 -3.19 18.10
N PRO A 137 18.95 -3.83 19.06
CA PRO A 137 17.93 -3.17 19.86
C PRO A 137 18.57 -2.28 20.95
N ARG A 138 19.10 -1.13 20.52
CA ARG A 138 19.65 -0.09 21.38
C ARG A 138 18.87 1.22 21.15
N PRO A 139 18.62 2.03 22.20
CA PRO A 139 17.89 3.30 22.05
C PRO A 139 18.50 4.25 21.02
N ASP A 140 19.83 4.24 20.90
CA ASP A 140 20.59 5.12 20.00
C ASP A 140 20.95 4.45 18.66
N ASN A 141 20.24 3.38 18.27
CA ASN A 141 20.52 2.68 17.03
C ASN A 141 20.16 3.57 15.81
N PRO A 142 21.14 3.95 14.96
CA PRO A 142 20.88 4.77 13.78
C PRO A 142 19.90 4.12 12.79
N TRP A 143 19.85 2.78 12.71
CA TRP A 143 18.92 2.07 11.85
C TRP A 143 17.46 2.28 12.26
N GLN A 144 17.17 2.39 13.56
CA GLN A 144 15.82 2.66 14.04
C GLN A 144 15.37 4.07 13.61
N VAL A 145 16.26 5.06 13.76
CA VAL A 145 16.02 6.44 13.30
C VAL A 145 15.74 6.48 11.80
N ILE A 146 16.54 5.77 11.00
CA ILE A 146 16.35 5.69 9.54
C ILE A 146 15.03 4.97 9.20
N ALA A 147 14.70 3.87 9.90
CA ALA A 147 13.45 3.13 9.68
C ALA A 147 12.22 4.03 9.92
N ASP A 148 12.23 4.80 11.00
CA ASP A 148 11.15 5.70 11.37
C ASP A 148 11.02 6.85 10.37
N PHE A 149 12.14 7.44 9.96
CA PHE A 149 12.18 8.46 8.91
C PHE A 149 11.58 7.94 7.59
N LEU A 150 12.02 6.77 7.13
CA LEU A 150 11.53 6.17 5.89
C LEU A 150 10.06 5.78 5.98
N GLU A 151 9.61 5.17 7.08
CA GLU A 151 8.19 4.86 7.29
C GLU A 151 7.34 6.13 7.25
N GLN A 152 7.74 7.18 7.97
CA GLN A 152 7.02 8.45 7.99
C GLN A 152 6.92 9.04 6.57
N ARG A 153 8.02 9.02 5.80
CA ARG A 153 8.08 9.57 4.45
C ARG A 153 7.29 8.74 3.43
N PHE A 154 7.33 7.42 3.51
CA PHE A 154 6.64 6.53 2.58
C PHE A 154 5.14 6.49 2.85
N ARG A 155 4.75 6.64 4.12
CA ARG A 155 3.36 6.66 4.55
C ARG A 155 2.66 7.97 4.20
N HIS A 156 3.33 9.11 4.41
CA HIS A 156 2.82 10.43 4.06
C HIS A 156 3.42 10.85 2.72
N PHE A 157 2.95 10.22 1.64
CA PHE A 157 3.32 10.60 0.30
C PHE A 157 2.74 11.98 -0.03
N SER A 158 3.42 13.02 0.43
CA SER A 158 3.29 14.41 0.00
C SER A 158 4.22 14.58 -1.20
N VAL A 159 3.63 14.97 -2.33
CA VAL A 159 4.35 15.52 -3.48
C VAL A 159 4.54 17.00 -3.21
#